data_AF-W7PYP1-F1
#
_entry.id   AF-W7PYP1-F1
#
_cell.length_a   1.000
_cell.length_b   1.000
_cell.length_c   1.000
_cell.angle_alpha   90.00
_cell.angle_beta   90.00
_cell.angle_gamma   90.00
#
_symmetry.space_group_name_H-M   'P 1'
#
loop_
_entity.id
_entity.type
_entity.pdbx_description
1 polymer ?
#
loop_
_entity_poly.entity_id
_entity_poly.type
_entity_poly.pdbx_seq_one_letter_code
_entity_poly.pdbx_strand_id
1 'polypeptide(L)'
;MSTIAHEETLGFQTEVKQLLHLMIHSLYSNREIFLRELISNAADACDKLRYAALDNDGLYEGDSELRIEIEHDQEAGTVTVRDNGIGMSRDEVIQNLGTIARSGTAEFLKQLSGEQQKDARLIGQFGVGFYSSFIVADEVTVRTRKAGSDKSEGVEWRSRGEGEFTVADVENERHGTEIVLHLKSDAKEFADEFRLKGLVRKYSDHIEVPVRMPRVETAKDDDGKEIEAVRSPPGRPSTRPPHSGHAPRVRSPTTNTRRSTSMSPMTSAIRWPGATTRSRASSNIPACSTCRGVHPSTSMSGMVPVA
;
A
#
# COMPACT_ATOMS: atom_id res chain seq x y z
N MET A 1 5.67 -6.67 -13.37
CA MET A 1 6.63 -5.67 -12.84
C MET A 1 5.90 -4.34 -12.81
N SER A 2 5.88 -3.63 -11.68
CA SER A 2 5.34 -2.25 -11.66
C SER A 2 6.27 -1.32 -12.42
N THR A 3 5.71 -0.38 -13.18
CA THR A 3 6.49 0.66 -13.86
C THR A 3 6.87 1.74 -12.84
N ILE A 4 8.15 2.09 -12.78
CA ILE A 4 8.66 3.19 -11.94
C ILE A 4 8.71 4.47 -12.79
N ALA A 5 8.12 5.55 -12.29
CA ALA A 5 8.12 6.87 -12.91
C ALA A 5 8.46 7.96 -11.88
N HIS A 6 8.90 9.13 -12.34
CA HIS A 6 9.18 10.31 -11.51
C HIS A 6 9.95 10.00 -10.20
N GLU A 7 11.07 9.27 -10.32
CA GLU A 7 11.98 9.04 -9.20
C GLU A 7 12.72 10.33 -8.83
N GLU A 8 12.71 10.68 -7.55
CA GLU A 8 13.50 11.78 -6.97
C GLU A 8 14.25 11.29 -5.72
N THR A 9 15.43 11.86 -5.45
CA THR A 9 16.20 11.63 -4.22
C THR A 9 16.09 12.83 -3.31
N LEU A 10 15.73 12.61 -2.05
CA LEU A 10 15.52 13.63 -1.04
C LEU A 10 16.36 13.36 0.21
N GLY A 11 16.90 14.43 0.80
CA GLY A 11 17.63 14.36 2.07
C GLY A 11 16.67 14.29 3.25
N PHE A 12 16.95 13.40 4.21
CA PHE A 12 16.31 13.44 5.53
C PHE A 12 16.62 14.75 6.25
N GLN A 13 15.65 15.29 6.99
CA GLN A 13 15.88 16.39 7.93
C GLN A 13 16.84 15.98 9.06
N THR A 14 17.46 16.98 9.71
CA THR A 14 18.52 16.78 10.71
C THR A 14 18.05 15.93 11.89
N GLU A 15 16.81 16.14 12.32
CA GLU A 15 16.12 15.45 13.39
C GLU A 15 15.98 13.95 13.09
N VAL A 16 15.64 13.60 11.84
CA VAL A 16 15.51 12.21 11.36
C VAL A 16 16.87 11.52 11.33
N LYS A 17 17.92 12.23 10.89
CA LYS A 17 19.32 11.74 10.90
C LYS A 17 19.81 11.44 12.32
N GLN A 18 19.52 12.34 13.27
CA GLN A 18 19.83 12.12 14.70
C GLN A 18 19.06 10.93 15.27
N LEU A 19 17.77 10.80 14.93
CA LEU A 19 16.91 9.71 15.38
C LEU A 19 17.34 8.34 14.84
N LEU A 20 17.64 8.24 13.55
CA LEU A 20 18.19 7.03 12.92
C LEU A 20 19.50 6.59 13.59
N HIS A 21 20.45 7.52 13.74
CA HIS A 21 21.72 7.25 14.42
C HIS A 21 21.51 6.75 15.85
N LEU A 22 20.64 7.41 16.61
CA LEU A 22 20.33 7.04 18.00
C LEU A 22 19.66 5.67 18.11
N MET A 23 18.66 5.38 17.27
CA MET A 23 17.91 4.12 17.33
C MET A 23 18.78 2.91 16.96
N ILE A 24 19.68 3.04 15.97
CA ILE A 24 20.62 1.99 15.60
C ILE A 24 21.56 1.62 16.77
N HIS A 25 22.01 2.61 17.54
CA HIS A 25 22.98 2.39 18.64
C HIS A 25 22.33 2.02 19.98
N SER A 26 21.22 2.65 20.37
CA SER A 26 20.61 2.45 21.71
C SER A 26 19.69 1.23 21.81
N LEU A 27 19.10 0.76 20.70
CA LEU A 27 18.06 -0.29 20.71
C LEU A 27 18.56 -1.68 20.27
N TYR A 28 19.87 -1.84 20.02
CA TYR A 28 20.49 -3.08 19.54
C TYR A 28 20.28 -4.28 20.49
N SER A 29 19.96 -4.04 21.76
CA SER A 29 19.66 -5.06 22.77
C SER A 29 18.25 -5.64 22.68
N ASN A 30 17.31 -4.99 21.97
CA ASN A 30 15.90 -5.36 21.93
C ASN A 30 15.32 -5.27 20.51
N ARG A 31 16.02 -5.92 19.57
CA ARG A 31 15.80 -5.79 18.12
C ARG A 31 14.41 -6.19 17.66
N GLU A 32 13.74 -7.11 18.37
CA GLU A 32 12.36 -7.55 18.10
C GLU A 32 11.32 -6.42 18.06
N ILE A 33 11.64 -5.25 18.63
CA ILE A 33 10.72 -4.12 18.76
C ILE A 33 10.15 -3.64 17.43
N PHE A 34 10.88 -3.80 16.31
CA PHE A 34 10.40 -3.31 15.00
C PHE A 34 9.06 -3.90 14.61
N LEU A 35 8.83 -5.18 14.93
CA LEU A 35 7.61 -5.86 14.50
C LEU A 35 6.39 -5.34 15.29
N ARG A 36 6.58 -4.97 16.57
CA ARG A 36 5.56 -4.26 17.35
C ARG A 36 5.20 -2.94 16.69
N GLU A 37 6.20 -2.11 16.40
CA GLU A 37 5.97 -0.77 15.84
C GLU A 37 5.30 -0.83 14.46
N LEU A 38 5.71 -1.75 13.58
CA LEU A 38 5.10 -1.91 12.26
C LEU A 38 3.67 -2.47 12.34
N ILE A 39 3.40 -3.44 13.21
CA ILE A 39 2.03 -3.95 13.45
C ILE A 39 1.13 -2.83 14.00
N SER A 40 1.60 -2.04 14.96
CA SER A 40 0.83 -0.91 15.49
C SER A 40 0.54 0.14 14.41
N ASN A 41 1.53 0.53 13.59
CA ASN A 41 1.33 1.48 12.49
C ASN A 41 0.32 0.97 11.43
N ALA A 42 0.36 -0.33 11.12
CA ALA A 42 -0.56 -0.99 10.20
C ALA A 42 -2.00 -1.06 10.76
N ALA A 43 -2.17 -1.31 12.06
CA ALA A 43 -3.47 -1.24 12.73
C ALA A 43 -4.02 0.19 12.69
N ASP A 44 -3.18 1.18 13.03
CA ASP A 44 -3.44 2.61 12.93
C ASP A 44 -3.87 3.03 11.50
N ALA A 45 -3.40 2.36 10.46
CA ALA A 45 -3.76 2.63 9.07
C ALA A 45 -5.12 2.02 8.69
N CYS A 46 -5.40 0.80 9.15
CA CYS A 46 -6.70 0.14 9.00
C CYS A 46 -7.81 0.87 9.76
N ASP A 47 -7.56 1.34 10.98
CA ASP A 47 -8.56 2.04 11.79
C ASP A 47 -8.91 3.42 11.21
N LYS A 48 -7.92 4.13 10.63
CA LYS A 48 -8.15 5.37 9.86
C LYS A 48 -9.03 5.12 8.63
N LEU A 49 -8.83 4.01 7.91
CA LEU A 49 -9.70 3.64 6.79
C LEU A 49 -11.11 3.30 7.27
N ARG A 50 -11.25 2.52 8.36
CA ARG A 50 -12.55 2.19 8.94
C ARG A 50 -13.34 3.44 9.34
N TYR A 51 -12.66 4.46 9.88
CA TYR A 51 -13.27 5.74 10.23
C TYR A 51 -13.64 6.57 8.98
N ALA A 52 -12.75 6.70 8.00
CA ALA A 52 -13.02 7.44 6.76
C ALA A 52 -14.16 6.80 5.93
N ALA A 53 -14.28 5.47 5.99
CA ALA A 53 -15.34 4.72 5.32
C ALA A 53 -16.73 4.89 5.95
N LEU A 54 -16.85 5.50 7.14
CA LEU A 54 -18.15 5.86 7.72
C LEU A 54 -18.87 6.93 6.87
N ASP A 55 -18.10 7.85 6.27
CA ASP A 55 -18.61 8.88 5.35
C ASP A 55 -18.55 8.43 3.87
N ASN A 56 -17.65 7.49 3.52
CA ASN A 56 -17.48 7.00 2.15
C ASN A 56 -17.04 5.51 2.09
N ASP A 57 -18.01 4.60 2.16
CA ASP A 57 -17.81 3.14 2.05
C ASP A 57 -17.05 2.70 0.78
N GLY A 58 -17.09 3.51 -0.29
CA GLY A 58 -16.33 3.27 -1.53
C GLY A 58 -14.80 3.23 -1.34
N LEU A 59 -14.27 3.74 -0.22
CA LEU A 59 -12.85 3.66 0.12
C LEU A 59 -12.35 2.23 0.39
N TYR A 60 -13.23 1.25 0.66
CA TYR A 60 -12.81 -0.16 0.74
C TYR A 60 -12.51 -0.79 -0.63
N GLU A 61 -12.91 -0.15 -1.74
CA GLU A 61 -12.69 -0.62 -3.12
C GLU A 61 -13.18 -2.07 -3.41
N GLY A 62 -14.01 -2.64 -2.53
CA GLY A 62 -14.51 -4.02 -2.58
C GLY A 62 -13.89 -5.00 -1.57
N ASP A 63 -12.89 -4.59 -0.79
CA ASP A 63 -12.23 -5.40 0.25
C ASP A 63 -12.34 -4.74 1.63
N SER A 64 -13.49 -4.94 2.29
CA SER A 64 -13.73 -4.47 3.66
C SER A 64 -13.16 -5.39 4.76
N GLU A 65 -12.49 -6.50 4.41
CA GLU A 65 -11.74 -7.33 5.36
C GLU A 65 -10.39 -6.69 5.71
N LEU A 66 -10.43 -5.61 6.51
CA LEU A 66 -9.23 -4.98 7.07
C LEU A 66 -8.37 -6.00 7.83
N ARG A 67 -7.09 -6.07 7.49
CA ARG A 67 -6.13 -7.08 7.96
C ARG A 67 -4.69 -6.59 7.88
N ILE A 68 -3.80 -7.28 8.58
CA ILE A 68 -2.36 -7.12 8.47
C ILE A 68 -1.79 -8.46 8.00
N GLU A 69 -1.08 -8.48 6.87
CA GLU A 69 -0.41 -9.64 6.29
C GLU A 69 1.10 -9.56 6.59
N ILE A 70 1.69 -10.62 7.16
CA ILE A 70 3.12 -10.68 7.48
C ILE A 70 3.75 -11.88 6.77
N GLU A 71 4.63 -11.58 5.82
CA GLU A 71 5.33 -12.52 4.96
C GLU A 71 6.84 -12.52 5.24
N HIS A 72 7.52 -13.59 4.85
CA HIS A 72 8.98 -13.70 4.92
C HIS A 72 9.56 -14.42 3.69
N ASP A 73 10.85 -14.19 3.46
CA ASP A 73 11.65 -14.91 2.49
C ASP A 73 13.06 -15.11 3.07
N GLN A 74 13.40 -16.35 3.43
CA GLN A 74 14.67 -16.66 4.08
C GLN A 74 15.86 -16.65 3.09
N GLU A 75 15.61 -16.93 1.81
CA GLU A 75 16.60 -16.90 0.73
C GLU A 75 16.99 -15.46 0.41
N ALA A 76 15.99 -14.64 0.02
CA ALA A 76 16.17 -13.21 -0.21
C ALA A 76 16.59 -12.47 1.07
N GLY A 77 16.25 -13.01 2.25
CA GLY A 77 16.48 -12.38 3.53
C GLY A 77 15.56 -11.19 3.76
N THR A 78 14.25 -11.34 3.49
CA THR A 78 13.28 -10.27 3.69
C THR A 78 12.16 -10.64 4.65
N VAL A 79 11.60 -9.62 5.31
CA VAL A 79 10.32 -9.67 6.01
C VAL A 79 9.44 -8.55 5.44
N THR A 80 8.20 -8.88 5.10
CA THR A 80 7.23 -7.92 4.56
C THR A 80 6.06 -7.79 5.52
N VAL A 81 5.72 -6.57 5.92
CA VAL A 81 4.49 -6.25 6.64
C VAL A 81 3.58 -5.49 5.67
N ARG A 82 2.35 -5.95 5.45
CA ARG A 82 1.39 -5.33 4.53
C ARG A 82 0.05 -5.08 5.23
N ASP A 83 -0.53 -3.92 5.04
CA ASP A 83 -1.91 -3.59 5.41
C ASP A 83 -2.74 -3.25 4.18
N ASN A 84 -4.06 -3.47 4.26
CA ASN A 84 -5.05 -2.86 3.37
C ASN A 84 -5.73 -1.67 4.07
N GLY A 85 -4.95 -0.83 4.76
CA GLY A 85 -5.42 0.37 5.44
C GLY A 85 -5.58 1.57 4.51
N ILE A 86 -5.58 2.76 5.10
CA ILE A 86 -5.82 4.04 4.40
C ILE A 86 -4.74 4.38 3.36
N GLY A 87 -3.50 3.88 3.56
CA GLY A 87 -2.33 4.21 2.75
C GLY A 87 -1.92 5.68 2.84
N MET A 88 -1.02 6.11 1.95
CA MET A 88 -0.51 7.49 1.87
C MET A 88 -0.42 7.97 0.42
N SER A 89 -0.56 9.27 0.19
CA SER A 89 -0.14 9.93 -1.05
C SER A 89 1.36 10.23 -1.06
N ARG A 90 1.90 10.70 -2.20
CA ARG A 90 3.32 11.09 -2.34
C ARG A 90 3.74 12.17 -1.33
N ASP A 91 2.91 13.19 -1.15
CA ASP A 91 3.15 14.25 -0.16
C ASP A 91 3.17 13.70 1.28
N GLU A 92 2.25 12.79 1.61
CA GLU A 92 2.20 12.15 2.92
C GLU A 92 3.41 11.24 3.17
N VAL A 93 3.89 10.53 2.15
CA VAL A 93 5.15 9.76 2.20
C VAL A 93 6.34 10.67 2.51
N ILE A 94 6.49 11.79 1.79
CA ILE A 94 7.61 12.75 1.98
C ILE A 94 7.54 13.41 3.37
N GLN A 95 6.35 13.77 3.83
CA GLN A 95 6.16 14.43 5.14
C GLN A 95 6.31 13.46 6.32
N ASN A 96 5.69 12.27 6.26
CA ASN A 96 5.72 11.30 7.36
C ASN A 96 7.07 10.57 7.44
N LEU A 97 7.59 10.09 6.31
CA LEU A 97 8.81 9.25 6.27
C LEU A 97 10.09 10.05 6.00
N GLY A 98 10.01 11.27 5.46
CA GLY A 98 11.18 12.11 5.17
C GLY A 98 11.45 13.24 6.17
N THR A 99 10.38 13.73 6.83
CA THR A 99 10.42 14.99 7.61
C THR A 99 10.08 14.81 9.09
N ILE A 100 9.32 13.75 9.46
CA ILE A 100 8.73 13.53 10.79
C ILE A 100 7.94 14.76 11.27
N ALA A 101 6.78 14.99 10.68
CA ALA A 101 5.90 16.13 10.94
C ALA A 101 5.18 16.12 12.32
N ARG A 102 5.78 15.56 13.39
CA ARG A 102 5.19 15.49 14.74
C ARG A 102 6.01 16.28 15.79
N SER A 103 5.31 17.10 16.56
CA SER A 103 5.87 18.02 17.56
C SER A 103 6.58 17.35 18.76
N GLY A 104 6.41 16.04 18.96
CA GLY A 104 7.04 15.30 20.06
C GLY A 104 8.49 14.86 19.82
N THR A 105 8.94 14.75 18.56
CA THR A 105 10.23 14.12 18.22
C THR A 105 11.44 14.88 18.77
N ALA A 106 11.37 16.22 18.80
CA ALA A 106 12.41 17.06 19.39
C ALA A 106 12.47 16.98 20.93
N GLU A 107 11.44 16.45 21.59
CA GLU A 107 11.43 16.17 23.03
C GLU A 107 11.93 14.75 23.33
N PHE A 108 11.50 13.76 22.52
CA PHE A 108 12.02 12.38 22.54
C PHE A 108 13.55 12.33 22.41
N LEU A 109 14.12 13.06 21.45
CA LEU A 109 15.58 13.16 21.26
C LEU A 109 16.30 13.72 22.51
N LYS A 110 15.68 14.65 23.24
CA LYS A 110 16.24 15.18 24.51
C LYS A 110 16.17 14.15 25.64
N GLN A 111 15.05 13.43 25.77
CA GLN A 111 14.87 12.40 26.80
C GLN A 111 15.87 11.24 26.65
N LEU A 112 16.12 10.80 25.41
CA LEU A 112 17.09 9.73 25.10
C LEU A 112 18.56 10.18 25.12
N SER A 113 18.84 11.49 25.14
CA SER A 113 20.20 12.01 25.28
C SER A 113 20.76 11.86 26.71
N GLY A 114 19.92 11.48 27.68
CA GLY A 114 20.32 11.14 29.05
C GLY A 114 20.42 9.63 29.32
N GLU A 115 20.54 9.25 30.59
CA GLU A 115 20.73 7.86 31.03
C GLU A 115 19.53 6.91 30.74
N GLN A 116 18.42 7.43 30.22
CA GLN A 116 17.16 6.71 30.00
C GLN A 116 17.09 5.94 28.65
N GLN A 117 18.20 5.82 27.91
CA GLN A 117 18.30 5.10 26.62
C GLN A 117 17.75 3.66 26.58
N LYS A 118 17.49 3.04 27.73
CA LYS A 118 17.11 1.62 27.85
C LYS A 118 15.61 1.36 27.69
N ASP A 119 14.74 2.38 27.81
CA ASP A 119 13.30 2.12 27.83
C ASP A 119 12.66 2.17 26.43
N ALA A 120 12.78 1.03 25.71
CA ALA A 120 12.18 0.78 24.40
C ALA A 120 10.62 0.85 24.38
N ARG A 121 9.98 1.20 25.50
CA ARG A 121 8.55 1.57 25.57
C ARG A 121 8.26 2.99 25.07
N LEU A 122 9.25 3.91 25.10
CA LEU A 122 9.02 5.30 24.70
C LEU A 122 8.77 5.47 23.20
N ILE A 123 9.37 4.62 22.35
CA ILE A 123 9.39 4.75 20.87
C ILE A 123 8.00 5.01 20.28
N GLY A 124 7.00 4.20 20.63
CA GLY A 124 5.66 4.26 20.06
C GLY A 124 4.90 5.55 20.40
N GLN A 125 5.20 6.19 21.54
CA GLN A 125 4.49 7.39 21.98
C GLN A 125 4.74 8.61 21.08
N PHE A 126 5.88 8.64 20.38
CA PHE A 126 6.28 9.79 19.55
C PHE A 126 6.01 9.59 18.05
N GLY A 127 5.47 8.43 17.64
CA GLY A 127 5.15 8.12 16.24
C GLY A 127 6.38 7.89 15.36
N VAL A 128 7.52 7.53 15.97
CA VAL A 128 8.81 7.30 15.29
C VAL A 128 9.14 5.82 15.12
N GLY A 129 8.21 4.93 15.48
CA GLY A 129 8.38 3.49 15.44
C GLY A 129 8.80 2.93 14.09
N PHE A 130 8.40 3.56 12.98
CA PHE A 130 8.81 3.14 11.63
C PHE A 130 10.34 2.96 11.48
N TYR A 131 11.14 3.87 12.03
CA TYR A 131 12.61 3.86 11.89
C TYR A 131 13.31 2.73 12.66
N SER A 132 12.59 1.98 13.51
CA SER A 132 13.12 0.77 14.15
C SER A 132 13.36 -0.38 13.16
N SER A 133 12.77 -0.32 11.97
CA SER A 133 13.12 -1.15 10.81
C SER A 133 14.64 -1.17 10.53
N PHE A 134 15.31 -0.01 10.58
CA PHE A 134 16.76 0.12 10.35
C PHE A 134 17.64 -0.49 11.44
N ILE A 135 17.07 -1.00 12.53
CA ILE A 135 17.80 -1.86 13.47
C ILE A 135 18.09 -3.22 12.81
N VAL A 136 17.13 -3.77 12.06
CA VAL A 136 17.18 -5.13 11.47
C VAL A 136 17.34 -5.15 9.95
N ALA A 137 17.20 -4.03 9.25
CA ALA A 137 17.29 -3.94 7.79
C ALA A 137 18.46 -3.03 7.34
N ASP A 138 19.13 -3.41 6.25
CA ASP A 138 20.12 -2.59 5.52
C ASP A 138 19.43 -1.69 4.48
N GLU A 139 18.26 -2.08 3.99
CA GLU A 139 17.40 -1.26 3.14
C GLU A 139 15.93 -1.50 3.50
N VAL A 140 15.11 -0.46 3.45
CA VAL A 140 13.66 -0.52 3.64
C VAL A 140 13.00 0.01 2.38
N THR A 141 12.11 -0.78 1.79
CA THR A 141 11.25 -0.37 0.67
C THR A 141 9.81 -0.30 1.16
N VAL A 142 9.17 0.86 1.02
CA VAL A 142 7.73 1.04 1.31
C VAL A 142 7.01 1.23 -0.02
N ARG A 143 5.96 0.47 -0.27
CA ARG A 143 4.99 0.74 -1.35
C ARG A 143 3.65 1.07 -0.74
N THR A 144 3.02 2.13 -1.20
CA THR A 144 1.72 2.54 -0.66
C THR A 144 0.85 3.11 -1.77
N ARG A 145 -0.46 3.07 -1.56
CA ARG A 145 -1.42 3.86 -2.34
C ARG A 145 -2.55 4.25 -1.41
N LYS A 146 -3.01 5.50 -1.50
CA LYS A 146 -4.15 5.95 -0.72
C LYS A 146 -5.44 5.25 -1.17
N ALA A 147 -6.31 4.94 -0.23
CA ALA A 147 -7.63 4.41 -0.54
C ALA A 147 -8.43 5.44 -1.36
N GLY A 148 -9.03 5.01 -2.47
CA GLY A 148 -9.80 5.87 -3.37
C GLY A 148 -8.98 6.81 -4.28
N SER A 149 -7.65 6.69 -4.34
CA SER A 149 -6.83 7.30 -5.40
C SER A 149 -6.73 6.37 -6.62
N ASP A 150 -6.29 6.87 -7.76
CA ASP A 150 -6.05 6.01 -8.94
C ASP A 150 -4.87 5.08 -8.71
N LYS A 151 -4.89 3.90 -9.36
CA LYS A 151 -3.84 2.87 -9.26
C LYS A 151 -2.47 3.34 -9.72
N SER A 152 -2.41 4.35 -10.59
CA SER A 152 -1.18 5.02 -11.02
C SER A 152 -0.62 6.01 -10.00
N GLU A 153 -1.39 6.39 -8.97
CA GLU A 153 -0.96 7.25 -7.86
C GLU A 153 -0.37 6.44 -6.67
N GLY A 154 0.09 5.22 -6.93
CA GLY A 154 0.90 4.46 -5.99
C GLY A 154 2.32 5.04 -5.88
N VAL A 155 2.96 4.83 -4.74
CA VAL A 155 4.27 5.43 -4.42
C VAL A 155 5.21 4.36 -3.87
N GLU A 156 6.42 4.24 -4.44
CA GLU A 156 7.53 3.53 -3.81
C GLU A 156 8.47 4.55 -3.14
N TRP A 157 8.74 4.33 -1.85
CA TRP A 157 9.76 5.01 -1.06
C TRP A 157 10.86 4.00 -0.71
N ARG A 158 12.13 4.42 -0.74
CA ARG A 158 13.25 3.53 -0.41
C ARG A 158 14.36 4.28 0.31
N SER A 159 14.92 3.68 1.36
CA SER A 159 16.08 4.23 2.05
C SER A 159 16.93 3.14 2.72
N ARG A 160 18.19 3.49 2.98
CA ARG A 160 19.17 2.72 3.77
C ARG A 160 19.37 3.27 5.18
N GLY A 161 18.68 4.36 5.53
CA GLY A 161 18.86 5.07 6.80
C GLY A 161 20.11 5.98 6.84
N GLU A 162 20.89 6.05 5.74
CA GLU A 162 22.20 6.72 5.70
C GLU A 162 22.14 8.25 5.52
N GLY A 163 20.94 8.84 5.45
CA GLY A 163 20.74 10.30 5.38
C GLY A 163 19.87 10.78 4.23
N GLU A 164 19.50 9.90 3.30
CA GLU A 164 18.69 10.20 2.12
C GLU A 164 17.69 9.06 1.84
N PHE A 165 16.69 9.36 1.02
CA PHE A 165 15.67 8.41 0.56
C PHE A 165 15.26 8.75 -0.88
N THR A 166 14.79 7.76 -1.64
CA THR A 166 14.15 7.99 -2.94
C THR A 166 12.63 7.87 -2.82
N VAL A 167 11.92 8.59 -3.71
CA VAL A 167 10.46 8.52 -3.89
C VAL A 167 10.16 8.45 -5.38
N ALA A 168 9.34 7.49 -5.79
CA ALA A 168 8.91 7.32 -7.18
C ALA A 168 7.43 6.96 -7.27
N ASP A 169 6.78 7.34 -8.36
CA ASP A 169 5.42 6.89 -8.67
C ASP A 169 5.48 5.46 -9.22
N VAL A 170 4.57 4.60 -8.75
CA VAL A 170 4.48 3.19 -9.15
C VAL A 170 3.02 2.76 -9.31
N GLU A 171 2.75 1.95 -10.33
CA GLU A 171 1.45 1.31 -10.47
C GLU A 171 1.23 0.29 -9.34
N ASN A 172 0.19 0.52 -8.52
CA ASN A 172 -0.19 -0.32 -7.40
C ASN A 172 -1.70 -0.62 -7.43
N GLU A 173 -2.03 -1.91 -7.56
CA GLU A 173 -3.40 -2.42 -7.60
C GLU A 173 -4.14 -2.32 -6.25
N ARG A 174 -3.44 -2.25 -5.11
CA ARG A 174 -4.03 -2.27 -3.76
C ARG A 174 -3.81 -0.95 -3.01
N HIS A 175 -4.81 -0.51 -2.24
CA HIS A 175 -4.62 0.54 -1.23
C HIS A 175 -3.93 -0.02 0.03
N GLY A 176 -3.51 0.88 0.92
CA GLY A 176 -2.78 0.54 2.14
C GLY A 176 -1.27 0.67 1.98
N THR A 177 -0.51 -0.12 2.72
CA THR A 177 0.95 -0.04 2.81
C THR A 177 1.59 -1.42 2.77
N GLU A 178 2.64 -1.60 1.99
CA GLU A 178 3.59 -2.71 2.03
C GLU A 178 4.94 -2.18 2.48
N ILE A 179 5.53 -2.78 3.51
CA ILE A 179 6.86 -2.43 4.05
C ILE A 179 7.74 -3.67 3.95
N VAL A 180 8.66 -3.68 2.99
CA VAL A 180 9.67 -4.73 2.79
C VAL A 180 10.96 -4.33 3.51
N LEU A 181 11.37 -5.18 4.44
CA LEU A 181 12.63 -5.08 5.18
C LEU A 181 13.67 -5.98 4.51
N HIS A 182 14.72 -5.41 3.92
CA HIS A 182 15.87 -6.19 3.43
C HIS A 182 16.83 -6.40 4.60
N LEU A 183 16.78 -7.59 5.21
CA LEU A 183 17.40 -7.87 6.50
C LEU A 183 18.93 -7.87 6.40
N LYS A 184 19.57 -7.34 7.46
CA LYS A 184 21.03 -7.42 7.64
C LYS A 184 21.51 -8.86 7.68
N SER A 185 22.79 -9.07 7.39
CA SER A 185 23.44 -10.38 7.51
C SER A 185 23.31 -10.99 8.91
N ASP A 186 23.32 -10.16 9.96
CA ASP A 186 23.11 -10.56 11.36
C ASP A 186 21.63 -10.55 11.81
N ALA A 187 20.70 -10.27 10.90
CA ALA A 187 19.26 -10.15 11.16
C ALA A 187 18.41 -11.21 10.47
N LYS A 188 18.98 -12.10 9.64
CA LYS A 188 18.24 -13.16 8.91
C LYS A 188 17.41 -14.09 9.82
N GLU A 189 17.73 -14.15 11.11
CA GLU A 189 16.91 -14.76 12.17
C GLU A 189 15.47 -14.24 12.26
N PHE A 190 15.15 -13.06 11.73
CA PHE A 190 13.78 -12.53 11.68
C PHE A 190 12.97 -13.04 10.47
N ALA A 191 13.61 -13.68 9.48
CA ALA A 191 12.94 -14.39 8.37
C ALA A 191 12.78 -15.91 8.63
N ASP A 192 13.06 -16.39 9.84
CA ASP A 192 12.71 -17.76 10.28
C ASP A 192 11.21 -17.85 10.64
N GLU A 193 10.48 -18.82 10.09
CA GLU A 193 9.02 -18.93 10.29
C GLU A 193 8.65 -19.06 11.77
N PHE A 194 9.36 -19.92 12.51
CA PHE A 194 9.01 -20.24 13.90
C PHE A 194 9.20 -19.03 14.81
N ARG A 195 10.34 -18.34 14.68
CA ARG A 195 10.65 -17.12 15.42
C ARG A 195 9.73 -15.98 15.03
N LEU A 196 9.54 -15.72 13.73
CA LEU A 196 8.66 -14.64 13.27
C LEU A 196 7.23 -14.85 13.77
N LYS A 197 6.69 -16.06 13.66
CA LYS A 197 5.36 -16.46 14.16
C LYS A 197 5.22 -16.34 15.68
N GLY A 198 6.30 -16.54 16.43
CA GLY A 198 6.36 -16.26 17.87
C GLY A 198 6.25 -14.75 18.16
N LEU A 199 6.98 -13.92 17.42
CA LEU A 199 6.96 -12.46 17.56
C LEU A 199 5.63 -11.84 17.11
N VAL A 200 5.06 -12.31 15.99
CA VAL A 200 3.75 -11.87 15.50
C VAL A 200 2.69 -12.05 16.57
N ARG A 201 2.57 -13.25 17.15
CA ARG A 201 1.63 -13.55 18.26
C ARG A 201 1.82 -12.59 19.43
N LYS A 202 3.05 -12.51 19.93
CA LYS A 202 3.47 -11.68 21.07
C LYS A 202 3.12 -10.19 20.94
N TYR A 203 2.99 -9.68 19.71
CA TYR A 203 2.62 -8.28 19.46
C TYR A 203 1.19 -8.11 18.88
N SER A 204 0.55 -9.17 18.39
CA SER A 204 -0.84 -9.12 17.91
C SER A 204 -1.91 -9.21 19.00
N ASP A 205 -1.57 -9.71 20.21
CA ASP A 205 -2.53 -10.00 21.29
C ASP A 205 -3.43 -8.82 21.72
N HIS A 206 -3.05 -7.58 21.40
CA HIS A 206 -3.77 -6.35 21.74
C HIS A 206 -4.16 -5.52 20.51
N ILE A 207 -4.24 -6.15 19.33
CA ILE A 207 -4.55 -5.49 18.05
C ILE A 207 -5.94 -5.94 17.57
N GLU A 208 -6.85 -4.99 17.35
CA GLU A 208 -8.23 -5.29 16.91
C GLU A 208 -8.29 -5.81 15.46
N VAL A 209 -7.30 -5.46 14.64
CA VAL A 209 -7.20 -5.84 13.23
C VAL A 209 -6.57 -7.24 13.08
N PRO A 210 -7.20 -8.19 12.36
CA PRO A 210 -6.67 -9.54 12.17
C PRO A 210 -5.26 -9.57 11.56
N VAL A 211 -4.28 -10.01 12.35
CA VAL A 211 -2.90 -10.25 11.88
C VAL A 211 -2.78 -11.68 11.34
N ARG A 212 -2.45 -11.80 10.07
CA ARG A 212 -2.35 -13.05 9.29
C ARG A 212 -0.90 -13.26 8.84
N MET A 213 -0.40 -14.48 8.94
CA MET A 213 0.81 -14.90 8.20
C MET A 213 0.36 -15.81 7.05
N PRO A 214 0.47 -15.37 5.78
CA PRO A 214 0.23 -16.24 4.63
C PRO A 214 1.17 -17.45 4.69
N ARG A 215 0.65 -18.64 4.34
CA ARG A 215 1.52 -19.81 4.18
C ARG A 215 2.31 -19.65 2.89
N VAL A 216 3.61 -19.89 2.94
CA VAL A 216 4.37 -20.23 1.73
C VAL A 216 3.85 -21.60 1.27
N GLU A 217 3.21 -21.65 0.10
CA GLU A 217 2.84 -22.93 -0.49
C GLU A 217 4.10 -23.61 -1.03
N THR A 218 4.64 -24.54 -0.24
CA THR A 218 5.60 -25.53 -0.74
C THR A 218 4.93 -26.31 -1.86
N ALA A 219 5.50 -26.23 -3.06
CA ALA A 219 5.09 -27.08 -4.16
C ALA A 219 5.31 -28.55 -3.75
N LYS A 220 4.47 -29.46 -4.22
CA LYS A 220 4.58 -30.88 -3.89
C LYS A 220 4.72 -31.71 -5.16
N ASP A 221 5.57 -32.73 -5.10
CA ASP A 221 5.67 -33.73 -6.16
C ASP A 221 4.42 -34.65 -6.17
N ASP A 222 4.28 -35.48 -7.20
CA ASP A 222 3.15 -36.43 -7.31
C ASP A 222 3.14 -37.49 -6.19
N ASP A 223 4.26 -37.66 -5.46
CA ASP A 223 4.37 -38.50 -4.25
C ASP A 223 4.00 -37.74 -2.95
N GLY A 224 3.69 -36.44 -3.02
CA GLY A 224 3.33 -35.58 -1.89
C GLY A 224 4.50 -35.04 -1.06
N LYS A 225 5.76 -35.22 -1.50
CA LYS A 225 6.94 -34.60 -0.87
C LYS A 225 7.02 -33.13 -1.25
N GLU A 226 7.62 -32.33 -0.37
CA GLU A 226 7.83 -30.92 -0.61
C GLU A 226 9.04 -30.72 -1.54
N ILE A 227 8.86 -29.90 -2.57
CA ILE A 227 9.87 -29.51 -3.55
C ILE A 227 9.99 -27.98 -3.53
N GLU A 228 11.21 -27.46 -3.74
CA GLU A 228 11.47 -26.02 -3.75
C GLU A 228 10.64 -25.33 -4.84
N ALA A 229 9.72 -24.46 -4.43
CA ALA A 229 8.79 -23.79 -5.31
C ALA A 229 9.51 -22.66 -6.07
N VAL A 230 9.99 -22.95 -7.29
CA VAL A 230 10.58 -21.94 -8.18
C VAL A 230 9.57 -20.82 -8.42
N ARG A 231 9.76 -19.69 -7.71
CA ARG A 231 8.87 -18.53 -7.79
C ARG A 231 8.83 -18.01 -9.23
N SER A 232 7.63 -17.99 -9.81
CA SER A 232 7.43 -17.47 -11.16
C SER A 232 7.69 -15.95 -11.21
N PRO A 233 8.49 -15.44 -12.14
CA PRO A 233 8.77 -14.00 -12.24
C PRO A 233 7.51 -13.20 -12.64
N PRO A 234 7.41 -11.92 -12.23
CA PRO A 234 6.15 -11.18 -12.23
C PRO A 234 5.71 -10.68 -13.62
N GLY A 235 5.10 -11.58 -14.38
CA GLY A 235 4.22 -11.28 -15.50
C GLY A 235 4.74 -11.66 -16.88
N ARG A 236 4.08 -12.64 -17.52
CA ARG A 236 3.97 -12.74 -18.99
C ARG A 236 2.49 -12.87 -19.35
N PRO A 237 1.98 -12.14 -20.36
CA PRO A 237 0.58 -12.28 -20.78
C PRO A 237 0.26 -13.70 -21.22
N SER A 238 -0.90 -14.23 -20.81
CA SER A 238 -1.36 -15.56 -21.21
C SER A 238 -1.78 -15.55 -22.68
N THR A 239 -0.87 -15.92 -23.57
CA THR A 239 -1.19 -16.21 -24.97
C THR A 239 -1.94 -17.54 -25.05
N ARG A 240 -3.27 -17.51 -24.81
CA ARG A 240 -4.14 -18.63 -25.14
C ARG A 240 -3.95 -18.98 -26.63
N PRO A 241 -3.63 -20.25 -26.99
CA PRO A 241 -3.70 -20.66 -28.39
C PRO A 241 -5.16 -20.55 -28.87
N PRO A 242 -5.42 -20.10 -30.10
CA PRO A 242 -6.77 -20.06 -30.64
C PRO A 242 -7.35 -21.47 -30.75
N HIS A 243 -8.65 -21.62 -30.51
CA HIS A 243 -9.35 -22.90 -30.60
C HIS A 243 -9.13 -23.57 -31.96
N SER A 244 -8.81 -24.87 -31.94
CA SER A 244 -8.59 -25.70 -33.12
C SER A 244 -9.90 -25.99 -33.86
N GLY A 245 -10.36 -25.01 -34.64
CA GLY A 245 -11.47 -25.18 -35.58
C GLY A 245 -11.20 -26.33 -36.55
N HIS A 246 -12.23 -27.14 -36.82
CA HIS A 246 -12.13 -28.28 -37.73
C HIS A 246 -11.75 -27.84 -39.16
N ALA A 247 -10.55 -28.21 -39.60
CA ALA A 247 -10.14 -28.08 -41.00
C ALA A 247 -10.73 -29.24 -41.83
N PRO A 248 -11.49 -28.97 -42.91
CA PRO A 248 -12.06 -30.03 -43.75
C PRO A 248 -11.00 -30.70 -44.64
N ARG A 249 -11.04 -32.04 -44.73
CA ARG A 249 -10.15 -32.83 -45.60
C ARG A 249 -10.40 -32.54 -47.09
N VAL A 250 -9.32 -32.39 -47.86
CA VAL A 250 -9.38 -32.28 -49.33
C VAL A 250 -9.28 -33.66 -50.00
N ARG A 251 -10.42 -34.09 -50.55
CA ARG A 251 -10.68 -35.01 -51.69
C ARG A 251 -9.57 -35.94 -52.22
N SER A 252 -9.98 -37.20 -52.45
CA SER A 252 -9.72 -37.95 -53.68
C SER A 252 -11.06 -38.47 -54.26
N PRO A 253 -11.16 -38.89 -55.55
CA PRO A 253 -12.42 -38.73 -56.30
C PRO A 253 -13.19 -40.01 -56.68
N THR A 254 -14.52 -39.89 -56.81
CA THR A 254 -15.37 -40.81 -57.60
C THR A 254 -16.57 -40.11 -58.26
N THR A 255 -16.61 -40.19 -59.60
CA THR A 255 -17.80 -40.38 -60.46
C THR A 255 -19.14 -39.63 -60.19
N ASN A 256 -19.44 -38.65 -61.07
CA ASN A 256 -20.53 -38.71 -62.09
C ASN A 256 -21.57 -37.54 -62.14
N THR A 257 -22.01 -37.25 -63.38
CA THR A 257 -23.28 -36.64 -63.83
C THR A 257 -23.68 -35.17 -63.52
N ARG A 258 -23.57 -34.35 -64.58
CA ARG A 258 -24.59 -33.41 -65.16
C ARG A 258 -25.03 -32.11 -64.43
N ARG A 259 -24.86 -31.00 -65.19
CA ARG A 259 -25.77 -29.82 -65.37
C ARG A 259 -26.00 -28.89 -64.17
N SER A 260 -26.35 -27.60 -64.32
CA SER A 260 -26.17 -26.61 -65.42
C SER A 260 -26.62 -25.21 -64.93
N THR A 261 -26.11 -24.11 -65.53
CA THR A 261 -26.66 -22.72 -65.48
C THR A 261 -26.72 -22.02 -64.08
N SER A 262 -26.71 -20.69 -63.90
CA SER A 262 -26.39 -19.54 -64.80
C SER A 262 -26.30 -18.19 -64.03
N MET A 263 -25.36 -17.32 -64.44
CA MET A 263 -25.42 -15.83 -64.39
C MET A 263 -25.46 -15.08 -63.03
N SER A 264 -25.39 -13.75 -63.10
CA SER A 264 -25.08 -12.75 -62.04
C SER A 264 -26.00 -11.51 -62.21
N PRO A 265 -25.67 -10.24 -61.82
CA PRO A 265 -25.16 -9.64 -60.57
C PRO A 265 -26.03 -8.43 -60.07
N MET A 266 -25.52 -7.63 -59.10
CA MET A 266 -26.02 -6.28 -58.69
C MET A 266 -27.43 -6.25 -58.04
N THR A 267 -27.94 -5.22 -57.33
CA THR A 267 -27.58 -3.82 -56.96
C THR A 267 -28.20 -3.55 -55.54
N SER A 268 -28.23 -2.41 -54.80
CA SER A 268 -27.84 -0.98 -54.94
C SER A 268 -27.68 -0.32 -53.54
N ALA A 269 -27.62 1.02 -53.43
CA ALA A 269 -27.59 1.81 -52.18
C ALA A 269 -28.66 2.92 -52.13
N ILE A 270 -29.04 3.41 -50.92
CA ILE A 270 -29.96 4.56 -50.67
C ILE A 270 -29.45 5.39 -49.45
N ARG A 271 -29.77 6.70 -49.38
CA ARG A 271 -29.19 7.67 -48.41
C ARG A 271 -30.15 8.84 -48.05
N TRP A 272 -30.20 9.25 -46.77
CA TRP A 272 -30.70 10.56 -46.21
C TRP A 272 -32.21 10.88 -46.34
N PRO A 273 -32.79 11.95 -45.70
CA PRO A 273 -32.30 12.94 -44.69
C PRO A 273 -33.09 12.86 -43.33
N GLY A 274 -33.13 13.80 -42.34
CA GLY A 274 -32.35 15.02 -42.00
C GLY A 274 -33.17 16.20 -41.38
N ALA A 275 -32.54 17.07 -40.55
CA ALA A 275 -33.00 18.41 -40.05
C ALA A 275 -34.09 18.44 -38.91
N THR A 276 -34.39 19.50 -38.10
CA THR A 276 -33.90 20.91 -37.97
C THR A 276 -34.21 21.62 -36.61
N THR A 277 -33.19 22.23 -35.94
CA THR A 277 -33.15 23.54 -35.19
C THR A 277 -34.14 24.05 -34.09
N ARG A 278 -33.59 24.92 -33.21
CA ARG A 278 -34.16 26.05 -32.39
C ARG A 278 -34.49 25.78 -30.89
N SER A 279 -34.49 26.77 -29.97
CA SER A 279 -33.63 27.98 -29.73
C SER A 279 -34.05 28.78 -28.47
N ARG A 280 -33.09 29.30 -27.66
CA ARG A 280 -33.22 30.44 -26.69
C ARG A 280 -34.22 30.25 -25.50
N ALA A 281 -34.13 30.97 -24.36
CA ALA A 281 -33.03 31.73 -23.73
C ALA A 281 -33.34 32.06 -22.23
N SER A 282 -32.28 32.40 -21.47
CA SER A 282 -32.18 33.41 -20.38
C SER A 282 -33.12 33.44 -19.15
N SER A 283 -32.46 33.46 -17.97
CA SER A 283 -32.71 34.31 -16.79
C SER A 283 -34.04 34.24 -16.00
N ASN A 284 -33.96 33.87 -14.71
CA ASN A 284 -33.85 34.88 -13.64
C ASN A 284 -33.42 34.32 -12.28
N ILE A 285 -32.81 35.17 -11.45
CA ILE A 285 -32.45 34.90 -10.04
C ILE A 285 -33.14 35.97 -9.17
N PRO A 286 -33.81 35.60 -8.06
CA PRO A 286 -34.15 36.51 -6.98
C PRO A 286 -33.16 36.35 -5.81
N ALA A 287 -32.47 37.43 -5.45
CA ALA A 287 -31.82 37.54 -4.15
C ALA A 287 -32.81 38.07 -3.10
N CYS A 288 -32.69 37.63 -1.85
CA CYS A 288 -33.42 38.21 -0.71
C CYS A 288 -32.45 38.40 0.47
N SER A 289 -32.71 39.39 1.33
CA SER A 289 -31.76 39.85 2.36
C SER A 289 -32.46 40.42 3.60
N THR A 290 -31.67 40.75 4.64
CA THR A 290 -32.07 41.23 5.99
C THR A 290 -32.65 40.12 6.90
N CYS A 291 -32.48 40.11 8.24
CA CYS A 291 -31.99 41.09 9.24
C CYS A 291 -30.84 40.49 10.12
N ARG A 292 -29.86 41.27 10.64
CA ARG A 292 -29.79 41.94 11.98
C ARG A 292 -30.25 41.04 13.16
N GLY A 293 -29.54 40.84 14.29
CA GLY A 293 -28.23 41.32 14.84
C GLY A 293 -27.76 40.38 16.00
N VAL A 294 -26.99 40.73 17.05
CA VAL A 294 -26.40 42.00 17.55
C VAL A 294 -24.98 41.77 18.16
N HIS A 295 -24.71 41.95 19.47
CA HIS A 295 -23.37 41.86 20.13
C HIS A 295 -23.42 41.49 21.65
N PRO A 296 -22.28 41.23 22.37
CA PRO A 296 -22.21 40.33 23.56
C PRO A 296 -21.79 40.97 24.92
N SER A 297 -21.67 40.12 25.96
CA SER A 297 -21.02 40.36 27.28
C SER A 297 -20.48 39.02 27.88
N THR A 298 -19.21 38.89 28.30
CA THR A 298 -18.68 38.95 29.71
C THR A 298 -19.45 38.11 30.78
N SER A 299 -18.83 37.40 31.75
CA SER A 299 -17.42 37.34 32.24
C SER A 299 -17.10 36.15 33.20
N MET A 300 -15.79 35.91 33.48
CA MET A 300 -15.16 35.41 34.74
C MET A 300 -15.11 33.91 35.19
N SER A 301 -13.86 33.42 35.35
CA SER A 301 -13.22 32.82 36.56
C SER A 301 -13.47 31.36 37.05
N GLY A 302 -12.38 30.71 37.54
CA GLY A 302 -12.30 29.38 38.21
C GLY A 302 -11.66 28.29 37.30
N MET A 303 -10.64 27.46 37.64
CA MET A 303 -10.06 26.90 38.90
C MET A 303 -11.06 26.11 39.75
N VAL A 304 -10.82 24.87 40.21
CA VAL A 304 -9.70 23.89 40.07
C VAL A 304 -10.25 22.45 40.28
N PRO A 305 -9.60 21.33 39.84
CA PRO A 305 -10.22 20.00 39.77
C PRO A 305 -10.18 19.16 41.07
N VAL A 306 -10.92 18.05 41.10
CA VAL A 306 -10.98 17.06 42.21
C VAL A 306 -11.12 15.63 41.66
N ALA A 307 -10.37 14.69 42.26
CA ALA A 307 -10.47 13.21 42.19
C ALA A 307 -10.37 12.57 40.80
#